data_AF-A0A927TQ49-F1
#
_entry.id   AF-A0A927TQ49-F1
#
_cell.length_a   1.000
_cell.length_b   1.000
_cell.length_c   1.000
_cell.angle_alpha   90.00
_cell.angle_beta   90.00
_cell.angle_gamma   90.00
#
_symmetry.space_group_name_H-M   'P 1'
#
loop_
_entity.id
_entity.type
_entity.pdbx_description
1 polymer ?
#
loop_
_entity_poly.entity_id
_entity_poly.type
_entity_poly.pdbx_seq_one_letter_code
_entity_poly.pdbx_strand_id
1 'polypeptide(L)'
;MDEKFTGWLVREHKITKIAPIDYLLLAGTFAAGVMLRAQVWGAVFENAAYQNTVLTMKIVSAIFEILVAVLTGLIVHRLTGHKIRSFLAYGIGMMLPVLVAGSAMWGMGDAVYLFFVLFSLFLLLTDGNVFVLSLVFYGMAVFFNIYALFIFPVYIWYYFTKKPERNWVSGFLAPALGIILHFVMDRGEASAFILFREEGKLAASRGSVLLSYHYPNLYQLVGADAFVHEYGTGFRYVVLGAVAIATILGMRFIKEMTKEDIVRYSLLFSIAIPWFLPFMDERAGLLAAVLSVFYGFTRLKRFYVAILQVTITYLAYAAYFRGDSFLPLSVIALVQLILFLYLVWAEATENDRLCEK
;
A
#
# COMPACT_ATOMS: atom_id res chain seq x y z
N MET A 1 32.78 5.34 -5.47
CA MET A 1 31.71 6.35 -5.54
C MET A 1 32.40 7.69 -5.69
N ASP A 2 32.14 8.40 -6.80
CA ASP A 2 32.90 9.58 -7.23
C ASP A 2 32.82 10.71 -6.19
N GLU A 3 33.97 11.29 -5.82
CA GLU A 3 34.07 12.41 -4.87
C GLU A 3 33.27 13.63 -5.36
N LYS A 4 33.12 13.79 -6.68
CA LYS A 4 32.31 14.87 -7.26
C LYS A 4 30.82 14.69 -7.00
N PHE A 5 30.32 13.46 -7.08
CA PHE A 5 28.91 13.15 -6.81
C PHE A 5 28.59 13.31 -5.32
N THR A 6 29.50 12.84 -4.47
CA THR A 6 29.40 12.98 -3.01
C THR A 6 29.47 14.45 -2.58
N GLY A 7 30.35 15.24 -3.20
CA GLY A 7 30.46 16.68 -2.98
C GLY A 7 29.23 17.47 -3.43
N TRP A 8 28.58 17.07 -4.53
CA TRP A 8 27.34 17.69 -5.00
C TRP A 8 26.16 17.43 -4.04
N LEU A 9 26.01 16.19 -3.57
CA LEU A 9 24.96 15.79 -2.61
C LEU A 9 25.09 16.46 -1.25
N VAL A 10 26.31 16.60 -0.72
CA VAL A 10 26.56 17.27 0.57
C VAL A 10 26.28 18.77 0.46
N ARG A 11 26.64 19.39 -0.67
CA ARG A 11 26.54 20.84 -0.86
C ARG A 11 25.10 21.30 -1.05
N GLU A 12 24.27 20.55 -1.77
CA GLU A 12 22.87 20.95 -2.01
C GLU A 12 21.86 20.43 -0.99
N HIS A 13 22.15 19.38 -0.23
CA HIS A 13 21.16 18.76 0.68
C HIS A 13 21.57 18.81 2.17
N LYS A 14 22.61 19.57 2.53
CA LYS A 14 23.12 19.69 3.91
C LYS A 14 23.25 18.33 4.62
N ILE A 15 23.64 17.29 3.89
CA ILE A 15 23.84 15.96 4.44
C ILE A 15 25.18 16.00 5.18
N THR A 16 25.14 16.19 6.51
CA THR A 16 26.30 15.97 7.38
C THR A 16 26.90 14.60 7.08
N LYS A 17 28.23 14.50 6.97
CA LYS A 17 28.97 13.24 6.78
C LYS A 17 28.32 12.12 7.59
N ILE A 18 27.89 11.06 6.89
CA ILE A 18 27.34 9.84 7.49
C ILE A 18 28.46 9.23 8.32
N ALA A 19 28.21 8.94 9.60
CA ALA A 19 29.24 8.38 10.47
C ALA A 19 29.55 6.93 10.02
N PRO A 20 30.78 6.41 10.23
CA PRO A 20 31.11 5.02 9.88
C PRO A 20 30.15 3.99 10.48
N ILE A 21 29.61 4.27 11.67
CA ILE A 21 28.61 3.43 12.33
C ILE A 21 27.26 3.42 11.59
N ASP A 22 26.87 4.53 10.98
CA ASP A 22 25.63 4.61 10.19
C ASP A 22 25.73 3.77 8.92
N TYR A 23 26.90 3.72 8.30
CA TYR A 23 27.18 2.82 7.16
C TYR A 23 27.08 1.34 7.57
N LEU A 24 27.65 0.99 8.73
CA LEU A 24 27.62 -0.37 9.24
C LEU A 24 26.18 -0.80 9.59
N LEU A 25 25.39 0.10 10.17
CA LEU A 25 23.98 -0.11 10.46
C LEU A 25 23.14 -0.26 9.19
N LEU A 26 23.37 0.57 8.17
CA LEU A 26 22.71 0.45 6.87
C LEU A 26 23.06 -0.88 6.18
N ALA A 27 24.34 -1.23 6.13
CA ALA A 27 24.80 -2.48 5.52
C ALA A 27 24.27 -3.71 6.28
N GLY A 28 24.28 -3.68 7.61
CA GLY A 28 23.74 -4.76 8.45
C GLY A 28 22.23 -4.94 8.27
N THR A 29 21.48 -3.82 8.23
CA THR A 29 20.02 -3.84 7.99
C THR A 29 19.69 -4.36 6.61
N PHE A 30 20.44 -3.92 5.60
CA PHE A 30 20.31 -4.42 4.23
C PHE A 30 20.57 -5.93 4.16
N ALA A 31 21.69 -6.38 4.73
CA ALA A 31 22.06 -7.80 4.76
C ALA A 31 21.01 -8.65 5.48
N ALA A 32 20.50 -8.20 6.64
CA ALA A 32 19.44 -8.90 7.37
C ALA A 32 18.16 -9.03 6.54
N GLY A 33 17.74 -7.96 5.86
CA GLY A 33 16.57 -7.99 4.97
C GLY A 33 16.76 -8.92 3.77
N VAL A 34 17.96 -8.99 3.19
CA VAL A 34 18.28 -9.93 2.11
C VAL A 34 18.28 -11.37 2.62
N MET A 35 18.86 -11.63 3.80
CA MET A 35 18.89 -12.96 4.41
C MET A 35 17.48 -13.49 4.71
N LEU A 36 16.58 -12.65 5.24
CA LEU A 36 15.18 -13.04 5.49
C LEU A 36 14.49 -13.50 4.20
N ARG A 37 14.70 -12.80 3.09
CA ARG A 37 14.14 -13.19 1.78
C ARG A 37 14.75 -14.49 1.27
N ALA A 38 16.06 -14.68 1.42
CA ALA A 38 16.74 -15.91 1.03
C ALA A 38 16.20 -17.14 1.78
N GLN A 39 15.85 -17.00 3.05
CA GLN A 39 15.30 -18.10 3.86
C GLN A 39 13.94 -18.59 3.39
N VAL A 40 13.09 -17.70 2.87
CA VAL A 40 11.73 -18.04 2.46
C VAL A 40 11.57 -18.17 0.94
N TRP A 41 12.66 -18.02 0.19
CA TRP A 41 12.68 -18.02 -1.28
C TRP A 41 12.10 -19.31 -1.89
N GLY A 42 12.35 -20.44 -1.22
CA GLY A 42 11.88 -21.77 -1.63
C GLY A 42 10.44 -22.10 -1.23
N ALA A 43 9.71 -21.20 -0.56
CA ALA A 43 8.45 -21.54 0.10
C ALA A 43 7.21 -21.70 -0.83
N VAL A 44 7.30 -21.49 -2.15
CA VAL A 44 6.12 -21.51 -3.06
C VAL A 44 6.35 -22.21 -4.40
N PHE A 45 5.39 -23.08 -4.72
CA PHE A 45 5.05 -23.84 -5.95
C PHE A 45 6.16 -24.15 -6.97
N GLU A 46 6.63 -25.40 -6.88
CA GLU A 46 7.34 -26.14 -7.93
C GLU A 46 6.36 -26.58 -9.04
N ASN A 47 5.96 -25.67 -9.93
CA ASN A 47 5.40 -26.09 -11.21
C ASN A 47 6.46 -25.94 -12.30
N ALA A 48 7.04 -27.06 -12.73
CA ALA A 48 8.18 -27.13 -13.66
C ALA A 48 7.97 -26.31 -14.95
N ALA A 49 6.71 -26.14 -15.38
CA ALA A 49 6.35 -25.38 -16.58
C ALA A 49 6.57 -23.85 -16.46
N TYR A 50 6.58 -23.29 -15.26
CA TYR A 50 6.62 -21.84 -15.03
C TYR A 50 7.78 -21.36 -14.14
N GLN A 51 8.71 -22.25 -13.79
CA GLN A 51 9.81 -21.95 -12.86
C GLN A 51 10.63 -20.72 -13.26
N ASN A 52 10.99 -20.58 -14.56
CA ASN A 52 11.79 -19.46 -15.03
C ASN A 52 11.04 -18.11 -14.94
N THR A 53 9.74 -18.10 -15.24
CA THR A 53 8.90 -16.90 -15.16
C THR A 53 8.68 -16.47 -13.71
N VAL A 54 8.35 -17.42 -12.83
CA VAL A 54 8.17 -17.15 -11.39
C VAL A 54 9.48 -16.69 -10.75
N LEU A 55 10.62 -17.32 -11.10
CA LEU A 55 11.93 -16.90 -10.59
C LEU A 55 12.25 -15.46 -10.99
N THR A 56 12.00 -15.09 -12.25
CA THR A 56 12.20 -13.73 -12.74
C THR A 56 11.33 -12.74 -11.97
N MET A 57 10.06 -13.07 -11.75
CA MET A 57 9.13 -12.21 -10.99
C MET A 57 9.52 -12.08 -9.52
N LYS A 58 10.04 -13.14 -8.88
CA LYS A 58 10.58 -13.08 -7.51
C LYS A 58 11.77 -12.13 -7.42
N ILE A 59 12.71 -12.19 -8.36
CA ILE A 59 13.88 -11.29 -8.41
C ILE A 59 13.43 -9.84 -8.59
N VAL A 60 12.56 -9.59 -9.58
CA VAL A 60 12.03 -8.23 -9.82
C VAL A 60 11.31 -7.72 -8.57
N SER A 61 10.44 -8.52 -7.97
CA SER A 61 9.70 -8.15 -6.76
C SER A 61 10.65 -7.84 -5.59
N ALA A 62 11.70 -8.64 -5.39
CA ALA A 62 12.68 -8.40 -4.32
C ALA A 62 13.46 -7.09 -4.51
N ILE A 63 13.82 -6.73 -5.75
CA ILE A 63 14.44 -5.43 -6.06
C ILE A 63 13.47 -4.30 -5.70
N PHE A 64 12.21 -4.38 -6.13
CA PHE A 64 11.22 -3.36 -5.85
C PHE A 64 10.90 -3.24 -4.35
N GLU A 65 10.97 -4.31 -3.57
CA GLU A 65 10.83 -4.21 -2.12
C GLU A 65 11.96 -3.48 -1.43
N ILE A 66 13.19 -3.70 -1.88
CA ILE A 66 14.34 -2.93 -1.38
C ILE A 66 14.10 -1.45 -1.69
N LEU A 67 13.61 -1.13 -2.89
CA LEU A 67 13.25 0.24 -3.26
C LEU A 67 12.09 0.79 -2.40
N VAL A 68 11.06 -0.01 -2.10
CA VAL A 68 9.96 0.34 -1.18
C VAL A 68 10.48 0.61 0.23
N ALA A 69 11.44 -0.18 0.73
CA ALA A 69 12.05 0.04 2.04
C ALA A 69 12.82 1.36 2.08
N VAL A 70 13.59 1.67 1.02
CA VAL A 70 14.27 2.96 0.87
C VAL A 70 13.25 4.10 0.85
N LEU A 71 12.18 3.99 0.05
CA LEU A 71 11.12 5.00 0.01
C LEU A 71 10.41 5.18 1.35
N THR A 72 10.22 4.10 2.10
CA THR A 72 9.66 4.15 3.46
C THR A 72 10.50 5.06 4.37
N GLY A 73 11.82 4.89 4.36
CA GLY A 73 12.73 5.77 5.09
C GLY A 73 12.70 7.22 4.60
N LEU A 74 12.66 7.45 3.29
CA LEU A 74 12.61 8.79 2.69
C LEU A 74 11.30 9.52 3.01
N ILE A 75 10.15 8.83 2.94
CA ILE A 75 8.84 9.37 3.27
C ILE A 75 8.78 9.73 4.76
N VAL A 76 9.23 8.84 5.65
CA VAL A 76 9.27 9.14 7.09
C VAL A 76 10.21 10.31 7.40
N HIS A 77 11.34 10.45 6.69
CA HIS A 77 12.17 11.63 6.82
C HIS A 77 11.44 12.91 6.41
N ARG A 78 10.72 12.88 5.28
CA ARG A 78 9.95 14.01 4.77
C ARG A 78 8.84 14.42 5.73
N LEU A 79 8.21 13.45 6.40
CA LEU A 79 7.12 13.69 7.35
C LEU A 79 7.62 14.22 8.70
N THR A 80 8.78 13.74 9.18
CA THR A 80 9.21 13.96 10.57
C THR A 80 10.45 14.84 10.71
N GLY A 81 11.23 15.04 9.65
CA GLY A 81 12.54 15.71 9.68
C GLY A 81 13.64 14.94 10.44
N HIS A 82 13.32 13.80 11.06
CA HIS A 82 14.25 13.09 11.93
C HIS A 82 14.97 11.95 11.20
N LYS A 83 16.32 11.96 11.26
CA LYS A 83 17.17 10.93 10.63
C LYS A 83 16.99 9.55 11.28
N ILE A 84 16.89 9.50 12.61
CA ILE A 84 16.71 8.23 13.34
C ILE A 84 15.39 7.56 12.95
N ARG A 85 14.29 8.33 12.87
CA ARG A 85 12.98 7.79 12.44
C ARG A 85 13.02 7.28 11.01
N SER A 86 13.72 7.99 10.12
CA SER A 86 13.95 7.56 8.74
C SER A 86 14.72 6.24 8.65
N PHE A 87 15.81 6.10 9.41
CA PHE A 87 16.59 4.87 9.48
C PHE A 87 15.78 3.69 10.05
N LEU A 88 15.04 3.91 11.14
CA LEU A 88 14.17 2.89 11.73
C LEU A 88 13.06 2.47 10.77
N ALA A 89 12.46 3.43 10.05
CA ALA A 89 11.45 3.13 9.04
C ALA A 89 12.03 2.30 7.89
N TYR A 90 13.22 2.65 7.39
CA TYR A 90 13.94 1.83 6.41
C TYR A 90 14.16 0.40 6.91
N GLY A 91 14.64 0.23 8.14
CA GLY A 91 14.84 -1.10 8.73
C GLY A 91 13.56 -1.90 8.88
N ILE A 92 12.48 -1.26 9.35
CA ILE A 92 11.14 -1.87 9.40
C ILE A 92 10.68 -2.28 8.01
N GLY A 93 10.85 -1.42 6.99
CA GLY A 93 10.51 -1.75 5.60
C GLY A 93 11.31 -2.94 5.06
N MET A 94 12.61 -3.03 5.35
CA MET A 94 13.46 -4.15 4.95
C MET A 94 13.02 -5.48 5.57
N MET A 95 12.47 -5.46 6.78
CA MET A 95 12.11 -6.63 7.57
C MET A 95 10.60 -6.84 7.69
N LEU A 96 9.78 -6.06 6.97
CA LEU A 96 8.33 -6.10 7.11
C LEU A 96 7.80 -7.45 6.64
N PRO A 97 7.13 -8.25 7.50
CA PRO A 97 6.79 -9.63 7.17
C PRO A 97 5.84 -9.75 5.99
N VAL A 98 4.92 -8.78 5.82
CA VAL A 98 3.99 -8.75 4.68
C VAL A 98 4.67 -8.47 3.35
N LEU A 99 5.77 -7.70 3.34
CA LEU A 99 6.57 -7.50 2.12
C LEU A 99 7.32 -8.79 1.81
N VAL A 100 8.11 -9.30 2.76
CA VAL A 100 8.87 -10.55 2.58
C VAL A 100 7.97 -11.71 2.10
N ALA A 101 6.74 -11.80 2.61
CA ALA A 101 5.74 -12.76 2.15
C ALA A 101 5.27 -12.52 0.70
N GLY A 102 5.05 -11.26 0.30
CA GLY A 102 4.64 -10.89 -1.06
C GLY A 102 5.68 -11.22 -2.14
N SER A 103 6.96 -10.85 -1.96
CA SER A 103 8.00 -11.15 -2.97
C SER A 103 8.60 -12.54 -2.86
N ALA A 104 9.20 -12.87 -1.72
CA ALA A 104 10.13 -13.99 -1.64
C ALA A 104 9.40 -15.32 -1.49
N MET A 105 8.29 -15.33 -0.75
CA MET A 105 7.39 -16.47 -0.74
C MET A 105 6.65 -16.51 -2.09
N TRP A 106 5.82 -15.51 -2.40
CA TRP A 106 4.89 -15.62 -3.52
C TRP A 106 5.47 -15.31 -4.91
N GLY A 107 6.05 -14.13 -5.10
CA GLY A 107 6.53 -13.65 -6.40
C GLY A 107 5.46 -12.97 -7.27
N MET A 108 4.40 -12.41 -6.67
CA MET A 108 3.25 -11.83 -7.39
C MET A 108 3.46 -10.42 -7.96
N GLY A 109 4.61 -9.77 -7.74
CA GLY A 109 4.87 -8.44 -8.29
C GLY A 109 4.22 -7.27 -7.53
N ASP A 110 3.58 -7.52 -6.38
CA ASP A 110 2.91 -6.47 -5.60
C ASP A 110 3.85 -5.34 -5.17
N ALA A 111 5.13 -5.65 -4.97
CA ALA A 111 6.16 -4.67 -4.68
C ALA A 111 6.30 -3.59 -5.77
N VAL A 112 5.98 -3.92 -7.03
CA VAL A 112 6.08 -3.00 -8.18
C VAL A 112 5.03 -1.90 -8.06
N TYR A 113 3.75 -2.25 -7.90
CA TYR A 113 2.70 -1.23 -7.74
C TYR A 113 2.94 -0.43 -6.46
N LEU A 114 3.38 -1.11 -5.39
CA LEU A 114 3.64 -0.49 -4.10
C LEU A 114 4.76 0.54 -4.19
N PHE A 115 5.84 0.25 -4.93
CA PHE A 115 6.87 1.23 -5.22
C PHE A 115 6.30 2.46 -5.93
N PHE A 116 5.51 2.26 -7.00
CA PHE A 116 4.98 3.38 -7.78
C PHE A 116 3.99 4.24 -6.99
N VAL A 117 3.11 3.64 -6.19
CA VAL A 117 2.15 4.39 -5.37
C VAL A 117 2.87 5.14 -4.24
N LEU A 118 3.89 4.54 -3.62
CA LEU A 118 4.70 5.21 -2.60
C LEU A 118 5.58 6.30 -3.17
N PHE A 119 6.16 6.10 -4.35
CA PHE A 119 6.93 7.14 -5.04
C PHE A 119 6.03 8.31 -5.43
N SER A 120 4.82 8.01 -5.91
CA SER A 120 3.81 9.03 -6.16
C SER A 120 3.46 9.83 -4.90
N LEU A 121 3.23 9.15 -3.76
CA LEU A 121 3.02 9.80 -2.48
C LEU A 121 4.23 10.63 -2.03
N PHE A 122 5.45 10.12 -2.20
CA PHE A 122 6.67 10.86 -1.88
C PHE A 122 6.75 12.18 -2.67
N LEU A 123 6.40 12.15 -3.97
CA LEU A 123 6.30 13.36 -4.79
C LEU A 123 5.17 14.28 -4.32
N LEU A 124 4.01 13.73 -3.93
CA LEU A 124 2.88 14.51 -3.40
C LEU A 124 3.25 15.25 -2.10
N LEU A 125 4.11 14.65 -1.27
CA LEU A 125 4.65 15.22 -0.03
C LEU A 125 5.83 16.19 -0.27
N THR A 126 6.28 16.33 -1.51
CA THR A 126 7.39 17.20 -1.89
C THR A 126 6.85 18.58 -2.27
N ASP A 127 7.41 19.63 -1.66
CA ASP A 127 7.03 21.00 -1.97
C ASP A 127 7.50 21.36 -3.40
N GLY A 128 6.61 21.96 -4.21
CA GLY A 128 6.91 22.39 -5.59
C GLY A 128 5.89 21.90 -6.64
N ASN A 129 6.16 22.17 -7.92
CA ASN A 129 5.28 21.82 -9.04
C ASN A 129 5.53 20.39 -9.56
N VAL A 130 5.41 19.40 -8.66
CA VAL A 130 5.61 17.96 -8.97
C VAL A 130 4.31 17.16 -8.95
N PHE A 131 3.15 17.82 -8.84
CA PHE A 131 1.84 17.17 -8.75
C PHE A 131 1.50 16.32 -9.98
N VAL A 132 1.76 16.83 -11.19
CA VAL A 132 1.52 16.08 -12.43
C VAL A 132 2.42 14.83 -12.48
N LEU A 133 3.68 14.96 -12.09
CA LEU A 133 4.61 13.82 -12.03
C LEU A 133 4.14 12.78 -11.01
N SER A 134 3.67 13.22 -9.84
CA SER A 134 3.03 12.36 -8.86
C SER A 134 1.86 11.58 -9.49
N LEU A 135 0.96 12.23 -10.22
CA LEU A 135 -0.15 11.54 -10.91
C LEU A 135 0.30 10.58 -12.02
N VAL A 136 1.41 10.85 -12.71
CA VAL A 136 2.00 9.91 -13.69
C VAL A 136 2.42 8.61 -13.00
N PHE A 137 3.17 8.70 -11.90
CA PHE A 137 3.57 7.52 -11.13
C PHE A 137 2.38 6.84 -10.45
N TYR A 138 1.35 7.61 -10.06
CA TYR A 138 0.11 7.04 -9.56
C TYR A 138 -0.62 6.22 -10.64
N GLY A 139 -0.68 6.73 -11.88
CA GLY A 139 -1.24 5.99 -13.00
C GLY A 139 -0.47 4.71 -13.34
N MET A 140 0.86 4.74 -13.23
CA MET A 140 1.68 3.52 -13.31
C MET A 140 1.32 2.53 -12.20
N ALA A 141 1.11 2.99 -10.97
CA ALA A 141 0.70 2.11 -9.87
C ALA A 141 -0.65 1.45 -10.15
N VAL A 142 -1.64 2.22 -10.60
CA VAL A 142 -2.99 1.72 -10.96
C VAL A 142 -2.93 0.72 -12.11
N PHE A 143 -2.06 0.94 -13.09
CA PHE A 143 -1.80 0.00 -14.17
C PHE A 143 -1.35 -1.36 -13.64
N PHE A 144 -0.35 -1.38 -12.75
CA PHE A 144 0.18 -2.63 -12.17
C PHE A 144 -0.81 -3.30 -11.22
N ASN A 145 -1.50 -2.53 -10.38
CA ASN A 145 -2.51 -3.08 -9.48
C ASN A 145 -3.61 -2.06 -9.16
N ILE A 146 -4.86 -2.49 -9.34
CA ILE A 146 -6.06 -1.69 -9.07
C ILE A 146 -6.17 -1.26 -7.61
N TYR A 147 -5.50 -1.94 -6.67
CA TYR A 147 -5.45 -1.57 -5.24
C TYR A 147 -4.81 -0.19 -5.00
N ALA A 148 -4.04 0.34 -5.95
CA ALA A 148 -3.58 1.73 -5.88
C ALA A 148 -4.76 2.72 -5.80
N LEU A 149 -5.93 2.40 -6.39
CA LEU A 149 -7.13 3.24 -6.35
C LEU A 149 -7.66 3.51 -4.93
N PHE A 150 -7.26 2.73 -3.93
CA PHE A 150 -7.71 2.96 -2.56
C PHE A 150 -7.31 4.34 -2.03
N ILE A 151 -6.23 4.94 -2.53
CA ILE A 151 -5.84 6.29 -2.10
C ILE A 151 -6.26 7.37 -3.10
N PHE A 152 -7.01 7.04 -4.15
CA PHE A 152 -7.49 8.00 -5.14
C PHE A 152 -8.26 9.18 -4.53
N PRO A 153 -9.13 8.98 -3.52
CA PRO A 153 -9.78 10.08 -2.81
C PRO A 153 -8.83 11.18 -2.31
N VAL A 154 -7.62 10.80 -1.87
CA VAL A 154 -6.62 11.74 -1.36
C VAL A 154 -6.06 12.62 -2.47
N TYR A 155 -5.86 12.09 -3.68
CA TYR A 155 -5.40 12.89 -4.83
C TYR A 155 -6.46 13.89 -5.29
N ILE A 156 -7.73 13.47 -5.31
CA ILE A 156 -8.86 14.37 -5.59
C ILE A 156 -8.87 15.50 -4.55
N TRP A 157 -8.85 15.14 -3.27
CA TRP A 157 -8.91 16.10 -2.18
C TRP A 157 -7.72 17.07 -2.18
N TYR A 158 -6.50 16.56 -2.38
CA TYR A 158 -5.30 17.39 -2.48
C TYR A 158 -5.39 18.38 -3.65
N TYR A 159 -5.89 17.94 -4.80
CA TYR A 159 -6.06 18.80 -5.98
C TYR A 159 -6.98 19.99 -5.69
N PHE A 160 -8.13 19.76 -5.07
CA PHE A 160 -9.11 20.81 -4.77
C PHE A 160 -8.67 21.75 -3.65
N THR A 161 -7.83 21.29 -2.72
CA THR A 161 -7.34 22.10 -1.60
C THR A 161 -6.14 22.96 -2.00
N LYS A 162 -5.11 22.37 -2.65
CA LYS A 162 -3.88 23.10 -3.00
C LYS A 162 -3.91 23.79 -4.36
N LYS A 163 -4.85 23.44 -5.25
CA LYS A 163 -4.97 24.00 -6.61
C LYS A 163 -3.61 24.15 -7.33
N PRO A 164 -2.84 23.05 -7.48
CA PRO A 164 -1.57 23.10 -8.20
C PRO A 164 -1.77 23.66 -9.62
N GLU A 165 -0.73 24.30 -10.16
CA GLU A 165 -0.83 25.04 -11.43
C GLU A 165 -1.50 24.23 -12.56
N ARG A 166 -2.30 24.98 -13.32
CA ARG A 166 -3.52 24.58 -14.01
C ARG A 166 -3.29 23.68 -15.24
N ASN A 167 -3.02 22.39 -15.06
CA ASN A 167 -3.26 21.38 -16.11
C ASN A 167 -3.88 20.08 -15.55
N TRP A 168 -5.09 20.20 -15.01
CA TRP A 168 -5.84 19.09 -14.42
C TRP A 168 -6.18 17.99 -15.42
N VAL A 169 -6.42 18.37 -16.68
CA VAL A 169 -6.67 17.43 -17.78
C VAL A 169 -5.43 16.57 -17.99
N SER A 170 -4.23 17.15 -18.11
CA SER A 170 -3.02 16.34 -18.33
C SER A 170 -2.65 15.47 -17.12
N GLY A 171 -2.88 15.94 -15.90
CA GLY A 171 -2.57 15.21 -14.68
C GLY A 171 -3.40 13.94 -14.51
N PHE A 172 -4.73 14.06 -14.57
CA PHE A 172 -5.64 12.93 -14.31
C PHE A 172 -5.80 11.98 -15.52
N LEU A 173 -5.29 12.36 -16.70
CA LEU A 173 -5.16 11.44 -17.83
C LEU A 173 -4.26 10.24 -17.51
N ALA A 174 -3.20 10.41 -16.72
CA ALA A 174 -2.29 9.29 -16.43
C ALA A 174 -2.95 8.19 -15.56
N PRO A 175 -3.64 8.51 -14.45
CA PRO A 175 -4.45 7.53 -13.72
C PRO A 175 -5.55 6.90 -14.58
N ALA A 176 -6.26 7.69 -15.39
CA ALA A 176 -7.30 7.16 -16.28
C ALA A 176 -6.73 6.19 -17.32
N LEU A 177 -5.58 6.52 -17.91
CA LEU A 177 -4.86 5.64 -18.81
C LEU A 177 -4.37 4.37 -18.08
N GLY A 178 -3.90 4.51 -16.85
CA GLY A 178 -3.53 3.37 -16.00
C GLY A 178 -4.69 2.39 -15.81
N ILE A 179 -5.90 2.89 -15.52
CA ILE A 179 -7.13 2.08 -15.41
C ILE A 179 -7.44 1.39 -16.75
N ILE A 180 -7.42 2.13 -17.86
CA ILE A 180 -7.72 1.58 -19.19
C ILE A 180 -6.73 0.46 -19.53
N LEU A 181 -5.43 0.72 -19.38
CA LEU A 181 -4.38 -0.24 -19.68
C LEU A 181 -4.45 -1.47 -18.78
N HIS A 182 -4.77 -1.30 -17.49
CA HIS A 182 -5.01 -2.42 -16.57
C HIS A 182 -6.09 -3.34 -17.12
N PHE A 183 -7.26 -2.81 -17.48
CA PHE A 183 -8.35 -3.61 -18.03
C PHE A 183 -8.06 -4.19 -19.42
N VAL A 184 -7.28 -3.50 -20.26
CA VAL A 184 -6.85 -4.03 -21.55
C VAL A 184 -5.91 -5.22 -21.35
N MET A 185 -4.97 -5.14 -20.41
CA MET A 185 -4.07 -6.23 -20.09
C MET A 185 -4.79 -7.40 -19.42
N ASP A 186 -5.73 -7.11 -18.52
CA ASP A 186 -6.55 -8.13 -17.85
C ASP A 186 -7.44 -8.90 -18.86
N ARG A 187 -7.83 -8.24 -19.96
CA ARG A 187 -8.54 -8.88 -21.09
C ARG A 187 -7.60 -9.53 -22.13
N GLY A 188 -6.30 -9.25 -22.10
CA GLY A 188 -5.31 -9.72 -23.07
C GLY A 188 -4.61 -11.03 -22.66
N GLU A 189 -3.96 -11.69 -23.63
CA GLU A 189 -3.20 -12.94 -23.44
C GLU A 189 -1.76 -12.71 -22.92
N ALA A 190 -1.54 -11.72 -22.06
CA ALA A 190 -0.21 -11.45 -21.51
C ALA A 190 0.17 -12.53 -20.48
N SER A 191 1.23 -13.31 -20.75
CA SER A 191 1.57 -14.56 -20.07
C SER A 191 1.78 -14.50 -18.55
N ALA A 192 2.19 -13.35 -18.00
CA ALA A 192 2.23 -13.17 -16.54
C ALA A 192 0.82 -13.09 -15.95
N PHE A 193 -0.09 -12.33 -16.58
CA PHE A 193 -1.52 -12.18 -16.23
C PHE A 193 -2.32 -13.48 -16.38
N ILE A 194 -1.88 -14.40 -17.25
CA ILE A 194 -2.50 -15.71 -17.43
C ILE A 194 -2.44 -16.56 -16.16
N LEU A 195 -1.31 -16.59 -15.43
CA LEU A 195 -1.22 -17.31 -14.16
C LEU A 195 -2.24 -16.79 -13.13
N PHE A 196 -2.40 -15.46 -13.05
CA PHE A 196 -3.40 -14.81 -12.17
C PHE A 196 -4.84 -15.09 -12.61
N ARG A 197 -5.09 -15.11 -13.92
CA ARG A 197 -6.39 -15.48 -14.50
C ARG A 197 -6.68 -16.95 -14.26
N GLU A 198 -5.70 -17.82 -14.33
CA GLU A 198 -5.88 -19.25 -14.09
C GLU A 198 -6.14 -19.56 -12.62
N GLU A 199 -5.53 -18.88 -11.64
CA GLU A 199 -5.91 -19.01 -10.22
C GLU A 199 -7.33 -18.49 -9.95
N GLY A 200 -7.70 -17.31 -10.47
CA GLY A 200 -9.06 -16.79 -10.37
C GLY A 200 -10.10 -17.64 -11.11
N LYS A 201 -9.73 -18.23 -12.25
CA LYS A 201 -10.53 -19.20 -12.98
C LYS A 201 -10.56 -20.57 -12.30
N LEU A 202 -9.51 -20.99 -11.60
CA LEU A 202 -9.44 -22.23 -10.82
C LEU A 202 -10.36 -22.12 -9.60
N ALA A 203 -10.40 -20.96 -8.96
CA ALA A 203 -11.36 -20.65 -7.91
C ALA A 203 -12.81 -20.63 -8.46
N ALA A 204 -13.02 -20.02 -9.64
CA ALA A 204 -14.31 -20.03 -10.32
C ALA A 204 -14.72 -21.43 -10.84
N SER A 205 -13.77 -22.25 -11.30
CA SER A 205 -14.00 -23.61 -11.81
C SER A 205 -14.21 -24.63 -10.69
N ARG A 206 -13.77 -24.30 -9.46
CA ARG A 206 -14.14 -25.02 -8.23
C ARG A 206 -15.56 -24.69 -7.74
N GLY A 207 -16.26 -23.76 -8.41
CA GLY A 207 -17.67 -23.48 -8.19
C GLY A 207 -18.01 -22.47 -7.09
N SER A 208 -17.02 -21.79 -6.51
CA SER A 208 -17.24 -20.87 -5.38
C SER A 208 -16.61 -19.50 -5.65
N VAL A 209 -17.38 -18.62 -6.32
CA VAL A 209 -17.07 -17.19 -6.37
C VAL A 209 -17.37 -16.63 -4.98
N LEU A 210 -16.33 -16.18 -4.27
CA LEU A 210 -16.45 -15.65 -2.91
C LEU A 210 -16.42 -14.12 -2.92
N LEU A 211 -17.19 -13.50 -2.03
CA LEU A 211 -17.14 -12.08 -1.73
C LEU A 211 -15.86 -11.66 -0.99
N SER A 212 -15.07 -12.62 -0.49
CA SER A 212 -13.74 -12.35 0.07
C SER A 212 -12.83 -13.58 -0.02
N TYR A 213 -11.60 -13.36 -0.49
CA TYR A 213 -10.55 -14.37 -0.61
C TYR A 213 -9.51 -14.10 0.49
N HIS A 214 -9.70 -14.65 1.68
CA HIS A 214 -8.82 -14.49 2.86
C HIS A 214 -8.66 -13.06 3.43
N TYR A 215 -9.13 -12.01 2.75
CA TYR A 215 -9.07 -10.65 3.28
C TYR A 215 -10.07 -10.45 4.43
N PRO A 216 -9.64 -9.91 5.59
CA PRO A 216 -10.51 -9.70 6.75
C PRO A 216 -11.44 -8.47 6.58
N ASN A 217 -12.46 -8.60 5.73
CA ASN A 217 -13.46 -7.57 5.44
C ASN A 217 -14.87 -7.97 5.92
N LEU A 218 -15.84 -7.08 5.66
CA LEU A 218 -17.26 -7.26 5.99
C LEU A 218 -17.80 -8.65 5.61
N TYR A 219 -17.38 -9.20 4.46
CA TYR A 219 -17.91 -10.45 3.94
C TYR A 219 -17.47 -11.68 4.73
N GLN A 220 -16.36 -11.58 5.47
CA GLN A 220 -15.98 -12.64 6.42
C GLN A 220 -16.94 -12.70 7.63
N LEU A 221 -17.68 -11.62 7.93
CA LEU A 221 -18.67 -11.59 9.01
C LEU A 221 -20.03 -12.14 8.60
N VAL A 222 -20.46 -11.84 7.37
CA VAL A 222 -21.77 -12.27 6.85
C VAL A 222 -21.74 -13.64 6.18
N GLY A 223 -20.55 -14.15 5.85
CA GLY A 223 -20.34 -15.37 5.08
C GLY A 223 -19.81 -15.03 3.69
N ALA A 224 -18.61 -15.49 3.36
CA ALA A 224 -17.92 -15.12 2.12
C ALA A 224 -18.60 -15.68 0.86
N ASP A 225 -19.39 -16.74 1.00
CA ASP A 225 -20.18 -17.41 -0.03
C ASP A 225 -21.66 -16.99 -0.02
N ALA A 226 -22.09 -16.22 0.99
CA ALA A 226 -23.47 -15.81 1.14
C ALA A 226 -23.79 -14.61 0.23
N PHE A 227 -24.92 -14.65 -0.47
CA PHE A 227 -25.47 -13.51 -1.23
C PHE A 227 -24.51 -12.88 -2.25
N VAL A 228 -23.71 -13.72 -2.94
CA VAL A 228 -22.67 -13.28 -3.89
C VAL A 228 -23.26 -12.45 -5.03
N HIS A 229 -24.46 -12.78 -5.50
CA HIS A 229 -25.11 -12.06 -6.61
C HIS A 229 -25.62 -10.69 -6.18
N GLU A 230 -26.16 -10.59 -4.96
CA GLU A 230 -26.78 -9.40 -4.39
C GLU A 230 -25.71 -8.39 -3.96
N TYR A 231 -24.69 -8.85 -3.22
CA TYR A 231 -23.63 -7.98 -2.74
C TYR A 231 -22.51 -7.76 -3.75
N GLY A 232 -22.37 -8.62 -4.77
CA GLY A 232 -21.28 -8.54 -5.72
C GLY A 232 -21.26 -7.23 -6.51
N THR A 233 -22.34 -6.90 -7.21
CA THR A 233 -22.38 -5.72 -8.10
C THR A 233 -23.02 -4.51 -7.41
N GLY A 234 -24.14 -4.69 -6.71
CA GLY A 234 -24.86 -3.59 -6.08
C GLY A 234 -24.04 -2.88 -4.99
N PHE A 235 -23.37 -3.66 -4.14
CA PHE A 235 -22.62 -3.10 -3.01
C PHE A 235 -21.37 -2.33 -3.45
N ARG A 236 -20.73 -2.69 -4.57
CA ARG A 236 -19.61 -1.92 -5.14
C ARG A 236 -20.01 -0.45 -5.39
N TYR A 237 -21.20 -0.22 -5.95
CA TYR A 237 -21.68 1.14 -6.21
C TYR A 237 -22.02 1.89 -4.91
N VAL A 238 -22.56 1.20 -3.90
CA VAL A 238 -22.80 1.78 -2.57
C VAL A 238 -21.49 2.24 -1.94
N VAL A 239 -20.45 1.41 -1.99
CA VAL A 239 -19.12 1.76 -1.45
C VAL A 239 -18.52 2.94 -2.22
N LEU A 240 -18.56 2.93 -3.56
CA LEU A 240 -18.08 4.05 -4.37
C LEU A 240 -18.84 5.35 -4.05
N GLY A 241 -20.15 5.29 -3.87
CA GLY A 241 -20.98 6.42 -3.46
C GLY A 241 -20.59 6.94 -2.06
N ALA A 242 -20.41 6.04 -1.09
CA ALA A 242 -19.99 6.39 0.26
C ALA A 242 -18.59 7.03 0.29
N VAL A 243 -17.64 6.49 -0.47
CA VAL A 243 -16.29 7.06 -0.62
C VAL A 243 -16.36 8.45 -1.26
N ALA A 244 -17.17 8.63 -2.31
CA ALA A 244 -17.37 9.93 -2.94
C ALA A 244 -17.95 10.95 -1.95
N ILE A 245 -18.98 10.58 -1.18
CA ILE A 245 -19.56 11.43 -0.13
C ILE A 245 -18.51 11.77 0.94
N ALA A 246 -17.78 10.78 1.45
CA ALA A 246 -16.73 10.99 2.45
C ALA A 246 -15.65 11.94 1.94
N THR A 247 -15.25 11.80 0.66
CA THR A 247 -14.28 12.70 0.02
C THR A 247 -14.83 14.13 -0.07
N ILE A 248 -16.09 14.30 -0.49
CA ILE A 248 -16.75 15.62 -0.58
C ILE A 248 -16.88 16.28 0.79
N LEU A 249 -17.29 15.53 1.81
CA LEU A 249 -17.36 16.02 3.18
C LEU A 249 -15.98 16.42 3.70
N GLY A 250 -14.97 15.58 3.48
CA GLY A 250 -13.57 15.91 3.79
C GLY A 250 -13.14 17.24 3.18
N MET A 251 -13.36 17.41 1.87
CA MET A 251 -13.05 18.66 1.16
C MET A 251 -13.76 19.89 1.73
N ARG A 252 -14.93 19.72 2.36
CA ARG A 252 -15.69 20.82 2.98
C ARG A 252 -15.13 21.22 4.35
N PHE A 253 -14.67 20.26 5.13
CA PHE A 253 -14.21 20.49 6.50
C PHE A 253 -12.71 20.79 6.59
N ILE A 254 -11.89 20.28 5.65
CA ILE A 254 -10.44 20.49 5.64
C ILE A 254 -10.06 21.34 4.45
N LYS A 255 -9.74 22.61 4.74
CA LYS A 255 -9.37 23.60 3.72
C LYS A 255 -7.98 23.37 3.14
N GLU A 256 -7.03 22.88 3.94
CA GLU A 256 -5.68 22.57 3.50
C GLU A 256 -5.20 21.26 4.12
N MET A 257 -4.72 20.35 3.28
CA MET A 257 -4.13 19.09 3.75
C MET A 257 -2.67 19.30 4.13
N THR A 258 -2.32 18.96 5.37
CA THR A 258 -0.92 18.83 5.77
C THR A 258 -0.31 17.53 5.23
N LYS A 259 1.02 17.42 5.28
CA LYS A 259 1.75 16.18 4.92
C LYS A 259 1.30 15.00 5.78
N GLU A 260 0.99 15.24 7.05
CA GLU A 260 0.45 14.21 7.95
C GLU A 260 -0.98 13.78 7.56
N ASP A 261 -1.81 14.73 7.13
CA ASP A 261 -3.19 14.44 6.72
C ASP A 261 -3.21 13.58 5.45
N ILE A 262 -2.34 13.84 4.49
CA ILE A 262 -2.19 13.01 3.28
C ILE A 262 -1.98 11.55 3.68
N VAL A 263 -1.01 11.26 4.55
CA VAL A 263 -0.71 9.89 5.01
C VAL A 263 -1.87 9.31 5.81
N ARG A 264 -2.48 10.11 6.70
CA ARG A 264 -3.57 9.66 7.56
C ARG A 264 -4.81 9.28 6.77
N TYR A 265 -5.22 10.12 5.82
CA TYR A 265 -6.37 9.84 4.97
C TYR A 265 -6.06 8.73 3.95
N SER A 266 -4.83 8.65 3.44
CA SER A 266 -4.41 7.50 2.63
C SER A 266 -4.55 6.20 3.43
N LEU A 267 -4.13 6.17 4.70
CA LEU A 267 -4.29 5.00 5.57
C LEU A 267 -5.78 4.68 5.77
N LEU A 268 -6.59 5.67 6.16
CA LEU A 268 -8.04 5.50 6.38
C LEU A 268 -8.74 4.92 5.16
N PHE A 269 -8.52 5.49 3.97
CA PHE A 269 -9.15 4.97 2.75
C PHE A 269 -8.59 3.60 2.34
N SER A 270 -7.29 3.35 2.53
CA SER A 270 -6.69 2.03 2.27
C SER A 270 -7.18 0.91 3.20
N ILE A 271 -7.77 1.26 4.34
CA ILE A 271 -8.48 0.31 5.21
C ILE A 271 -9.95 0.25 4.84
N ALA A 272 -10.63 1.40 4.78
CA ALA A 272 -12.07 1.48 4.62
C ALA A 272 -12.54 0.85 3.31
N ILE A 273 -11.91 1.21 2.19
CA ILE A 273 -12.36 0.77 0.87
C ILE A 273 -12.33 -0.76 0.76
N PRO A 274 -11.21 -1.46 0.98
CA PRO A 274 -11.20 -2.92 0.89
C PRO A 274 -12.01 -3.60 2.01
N TRP A 275 -12.22 -2.96 3.17
CA TRP A 275 -13.08 -3.54 4.20
C TRP A 275 -14.56 -3.59 3.78
N PHE A 276 -15.02 -2.65 2.95
CA PHE A 276 -16.39 -2.66 2.44
C PHE A 276 -16.51 -3.27 1.02
N LEU A 277 -15.46 -3.28 0.20
CA LEU A 277 -15.51 -3.79 -1.18
C LEU A 277 -15.59 -5.33 -1.20
N PRO A 278 -16.46 -5.93 -2.04
CA PRO A 278 -16.44 -7.38 -2.25
C PRO A 278 -15.28 -7.81 -3.15
N PHE A 279 -15.00 -9.11 -3.15
CA PHE A 279 -13.97 -9.79 -3.94
C PHE A 279 -12.54 -9.32 -3.64
N MET A 280 -12.30 -8.88 -2.41
CA MET A 280 -10.95 -8.54 -1.96
C MET A 280 -10.18 -9.81 -1.60
N ASP A 281 -8.89 -9.82 -1.97
CA ASP A 281 -7.94 -10.84 -1.53
C ASP A 281 -6.98 -10.31 -0.45
N GLU A 282 -6.22 -11.20 0.19
CA GLU A 282 -5.28 -10.88 1.27
C GLU A 282 -4.30 -9.75 0.96
N ARG A 283 -4.01 -9.48 -0.32
CA ARG A 283 -3.08 -8.44 -0.78
C ARG A 283 -3.67 -7.03 -0.65
N ALA A 284 -4.99 -6.90 -0.57
CA ALA A 284 -5.67 -5.62 -0.40
C ALA A 284 -5.20 -4.86 0.87
N GLY A 285 -4.69 -5.57 1.87
CA GLY A 285 -4.14 -4.99 3.10
C GLY A 285 -2.70 -4.48 3.01
N LEU A 286 -1.98 -4.72 1.90
CA LEU A 286 -0.55 -4.43 1.79
C LEU A 286 -0.26 -2.92 1.82
N LEU A 287 -1.05 -2.13 1.09
CA LEU A 287 -0.91 -0.67 1.06
C LEU A 287 -1.19 -0.07 2.45
N ALA A 288 -2.25 -0.53 3.13
CA ALA A 288 -2.58 -0.11 4.50
C ALA A 288 -1.47 -0.47 5.49
N ALA A 289 -0.87 -1.66 5.37
CA ALA A 289 0.23 -2.08 6.22
C ALA A 289 1.42 -1.12 6.13
N VAL A 290 1.85 -0.71 4.93
CA VAL A 290 2.96 0.24 4.79
C VAL A 290 2.58 1.66 5.22
N LEU A 291 1.39 2.15 4.87
CA LEU A 291 0.92 3.47 5.29
C LEU A 291 0.79 3.58 6.82
N SER A 292 0.42 2.49 7.49
CA SER A 292 0.33 2.44 8.95
C SER A 292 1.69 2.63 9.62
N VAL A 293 2.78 2.17 9.01
CA VAL A 293 4.16 2.43 9.49
C VAL A 293 4.46 3.93 9.43
N PHE A 294 4.09 4.60 8.33
CA PHE A 294 4.30 6.05 8.20
C PHE A 294 3.51 6.80 9.27
N TYR A 295 2.24 6.43 9.49
CA TYR A 295 1.40 6.97 10.55
C TYR A 295 1.99 6.74 11.94
N GLY A 296 2.54 5.56 12.20
CA GLY A 296 3.23 5.25 13.46
C GLY A 296 4.42 6.19 13.71
N PHE A 297 5.20 6.52 12.69
CA PHE A 297 6.37 7.40 12.85
C PHE A 297 6.02 8.89 12.95
N THR A 298 4.90 9.34 12.38
CA THR A 298 4.37 10.68 12.66
C THR A 298 3.83 10.76 14.08
N ARG A 299 3.21 9.67 14.58
CA ARG A 299 2.59 9.60 15.91
C ARG A 299 3.08 8.41 16.72
N LEU A 300 4.27 8.53 17.31
CA LEU A 300 4.92 7.44 18.06
C LEU A 300 4.07 6.85 19.20
N LYS A 301 3.25 7.66 19.87
CA LYS A 301 2.31 7.16 20.91
C LYS A 301 1.24 6.21 20.35
N ARG A 302 0.99 6.25 19.04
CA ARG A 302 0.04 5.42 18.29
C ARG A 302 0.74 4.42 17.37
N PHE A 303 2.03 4.14 17.59
CA PHE A 303 2.77 3.17 16.77
C PHE A 303 2.15 1.76 16.80
N TYR A 304 1.38 1.43 17.85
CA TYR A 304 0.62 0.19 17.93
C TYR A 304 -0.38 0.02 16.77
N VAL A 305 -0.87 1.11 16.14
CA VAL A 305 -1.69 1.04 14.92
C VAL A 305 -0.93 0.34 13.79
N ALA A 306 0.36 0.65 13.64
CA ALA A 306 1.21 0.01 12.63
C ALA A 306 1.38 -1.48 12.92
N ILE A 307 1.64 -1.82 14.19
CA ILE A 307 1.78 -3.21 14.62
C ILE A 307 0.50 -3.98 14.32
N LEU A 308 -0.66 -3.47 14.75
CA LEU A 308 -1.95 -4.12 14.54
C LEU A 308 -2.27 -4.27 13.05
N GLN A 309 -2.12 -3.22 12.24
CA GLN A 309 -2.44 -3.29 10.81
C GLN A 309 -1.52 -4.28 10.08
N VAL A 310 -0.22 -4.27 10.37
CA VAL A 310 0.74 -5.22 9.78
C VAL A 310 0.42 -6.65 10.21
N THR A 311 0.06 -6.87 11.47
CA THR A 311 -0.36 -8.19 11.96
C THR A 311 -1.63 -8.67 11.27
N ILE A 312 -2.65 -7.83 11.12
CA ILE A 312 -3.90 -8.19 10.43
C ILE A 312 -3.61 -8.60 8.98
N THR A 313 -2.86 -7.77 8.24
CA THR A 313 -2.47 -8.09 6.86
C THR A 313 -1.65 -9.38 6.81
N TYR A 314 -0.69 -9.58 7.71
CA TYR A 314 0.11 -10.80 7.75
C TYR A 314 -0.73 -12.06 8.03
N LEU A 315 -1.72 -11.98 8.92
CA LEU A 315 -2.61 -13.11 9.21
C LEU A 315 -3.45 -13.51 7.98
N ALA A 316 -3.84 -12.54 7.15
CA ALA A 316 -4.51 -12.80 5.87
C ALA A 316 -3.59 -13.58 4.90
N TYR A 317 -2.34 -13.12 4.72
CA TYR A 317 -1.34 -13.83 3.93
C TYR A 317 -1.04 -15.23 4.49
N ALA A 318 -0.96 -15.36 5.82
CA ALA A 318 -0.71 -16.65 6.47
C ALA A 318 -1.87 -17.63 6.24
N ALA A 319 -3.12 -17.15 6.27
CA ALA A 319 -4.29 -17.97 5.96
C ALA A 319 -4.24 -18.48 4.51
N TYR A 320 -3.87 -17.61 3.56
CA TYR A 320 -3.68 -17.98 2.17
C TYR A 320 -2.61 -19.07 2.00
N PHE A 321 -1.38 -18.84 2.48
CA PHE A 321 -0.27 -19.80 2.28
C PHE A 321 -0.48 -21.13 2.99
N ARG A 322 -1.18 -21.13 4.14
CA ARG A 322 -1.48 -22.35 4.87
C ARG A 322 -2.67 -23.10 4.26
N GLY A 323 -3.54 -22.42 3.52
CA GLY A 323 -4.84 -22.93 3.09
C GLY A 323 -5.89 -23.01 4.20
N ASP A 324 -5.56 -22.55 5.42
CA ASP A 324 -6.47 -22.44 6.55
C ASP A 324 -6.01 -21.32 7.49
N SER A 325 -6.95 -20.72 8.22
CA SER A 325 -6.73 -19.61 9.12
C SER A 325 -6.48 -20.07 10.56
N PHE A 326 -5.42 -19.57 11.21
CA PHE A 326 -5.18 -19.86 12.64
C PHE A 326 -6.31 -19.36 13.54
N LEU A 327 -6.83 -18.17 13.22
CA LEU A 327 -7.99 -17.57 13.84
C LEU A 327 -9.07 -17.40 12.75
N PRO A 328 -10.36 -17.56 13.08
CA PRO A 328 -11.42 -17.32 12.12
C PRO A 328 -11.27 -15.93 11.50
N LEU A 329 -11.28 -15.84 10.18
CA LEU A 329 -11.13 -14.59 9.44
C LEU A 329 -12.19 -13.55 9.81
N SER A 330 -13.37 -14.00 10.27
CA SER A 330 -14.43 -13.16 10.84
C SER A 330 -13.97 -12.39 12.08
N VAL A 331 -13.21 -13.03 12.98
CA VAL A 331 -12.64 -12.38 14.18
C VAL A 331 -11.62 -11.33 13.75
N ILE A 332 -10.77 -11.65 12.78
CA ILE A 332 -9.77 -10.71 12.26
C ILE A 332 -10.46 -9.53 11.58
N ALA A 333 -11.54 -9.76 10.84
CA ALA A 333 -12.35 -8.71 10.21
C ALA A 333 -12.98 -7.76 11.23
N LEU A 334 -13.42 -8.28 12.37
CA LEU A 334 -13.92 -7.47 13.48
C LEU A 334 -12.80 -6.61 14.11
N VAL A 335 -11.60 -7.18 14.28
CA VAL A 335 -10.44 -6.42 14.77
C VAL A 335 -10.05 -5.30 13.79
N GLN A 336 -10.08 -5.58 12.47
CA GLN A 336 -9.84 -4.57 11.43
C GLN A 336 -10.89 -3.45 11.49
N LEU A 337 -12.16 -3.79 11.72
CA LEU A 337 -13.23 -2.81 11.92
C LEU A 337 -13.00 -1.95 13.16
N ILE A 338 -12.65 -2.55 14.29
CA ILE A 338 -12.35 -1.82 15.54
C ILE A 338 -11.18 -0.86 15.33
N LEU A 339 -10.12 -1.30 14.66
CA LEU A 339 -8.97 -0.45 14.34
C LEU A 339 -9.37 0.73 13.43
N PHE A 340 -10.21 0.47 12.41
CA PHE A 340 -10.76 1.50 11.54
C PHE A 340 -11.58 2.53 12.32
N LEU A 341 -12.54 2.08 13.13
CA LEU A 341 -13.38 2.95 13.94
C LEU A 341 -12.56 3.76 14.95
N TYR A 342 -11.53 3.15 15.54
CA TYR A 342 -10.59 3.84 16.41
C TYR A 342 -9.88 4.99 15.68
N LEU A 343 -9.40 4.76 14.46
CA LEU A 343 -8.73 5.81 13.67
C LEU A 343 -9.68 6.96 13.32
N VAL A 344 -10.94 6.66 12.98
CA VAL A 344 -11.97 7.68 12.71
C VAL A 344 -12.30 8.47 13.97
N TRP A 345 -12.48 7.81 15.11
CA TRP A 345 -12.74 8.49 16.38
C TRP A 345 -11.56 9.36 16.82
N ALA A 346 -10.33 8.84 16.69
CA ALA A 346 -9.12 9.55 17.04
C ALA A 346 -8.89 10.79 16.16
N GLU A 347 -9.48 10.83 14.96
CA GLU A 347 -9.52 12.01 14.10
C GLU A 347 -10.51 13.06 14.60
N ALA A 348 -11.75 12.64 14.86
CA ALA A 348 -12.81 13.54 15.32
C ALA A 348 -12.40 14.31 16.58
N THR A 349 -11.86 13.58 17.58
CA THR A 349 -11.43 14.18 18.85
C THR A 349 -10.25 15.15 18.76
N GLU A 350 -9.42 15.03 17.73
CA GLU A 350 -8.31 15.96 17.53
C GLU A 350 -8.74 17.24 16.83
N ASN A 351 -9.67 17.15 15.89
CA ASN A 351 -10.26 18.33 15.26
C ASN A 351 -11.04 19.17 16.27
N ASP A 352 -11.79 18.54 17.19
CA ASP A 352 -12.52 19.26 18.25
C ASP A 352 -11.57 20.07 19.15
N ARG A 353 -10.42 19.50 19.53
CA ARG A 353 -9.39 20.18 20.33
C ARG A 353 -8.70 21.35 19.62
N LEU A 354 -8.71 21.35 18.29
CA LEU A 354 -8.17 22.45 17.48
C LEU A 354 -9.21 23.55 17.24
N CYS A 355 -10.51 23.24 17.30
CA CYS A 355 -11.59 24.23 17.24
C CYS A 355 -11.83 24.97 18.56
N GLU A 356 -11.46 24.38 19.70
CA GLU A 356 -11.56 25.01 21.04
C GLU A 356 -10.39 25.95 21.39
N LYS A 357 -9.33 26.00 20.57
CA LYS A 357 -8.18 26.92 20.73
C LYS A 357 -8.23 28.03 19.70
#